data_AF-A0A9W3X1W5-F1
#
_entry.id   AF-A0A9W3X1W5-F1
#
_cell.length_a   1.000
_cell.length_b   1.000
_cell.length_c   1.000
_cell.angle_alpha   90.00
_cell.angle_beta   90.00
_cell.angle_gamma   90.00
#
_symmetry.space_group_name_H-M   'P 1'
#
loop_
_entity.id
_entity.type
_entity.pdbx_description
1 polymer ?
#
loop_
_entity_poly.entity_id
_entity_poly.type
_entity_poly.pdbx_seq_one_letter_code
_entity_poly.pdbx_strand_id
1 'polypeptide(L)'
;MGVSKYDNEAAHRRIEHSYALDNPKSIDLLLRHLPYMQERRFNGDYAASDILIDLETAVAKADLTDRQRQVLQLVYFEDMKQRDVAISLGITAPTVNLYKRLLAQKIAAVFERWAWEDEGYKLTVVNTERKAVV
;
A
#
# COMPACT_ATOMS: atom_id res chain seq x y z
N MET A 1 -10.20 29.32 5.39
CA MET A 1 -9.18 29.45 4.34
C MET A 1 -9.23 28.19 3.51
N GLY A 2 -9.77 28.27 2.29
CA GLY A 2 -9.94 27.10 1.42
C GLY A 2 -8.62 26.76 0.75
N VAL A 3 -8.15 25.53 0.94
CA VAL A 3 -7.00 24.98 0.22
C VAL A 3 -7.36 24.94 -1.27
N SER A 4 -6.56 25.61 -2.11
CA SER A 4 -6.82 25.68 -3.54
C SER A 4 -6.70 24.29 -4.17
N LYS A 5 -7.44 24.00 -5.24
CA LYS A 5 -7.36 22.72 -5.98
C LYS A 5 -5.90 22.38 -6.36
N TYR A 6 -5.12 23.39 -6.71
CA TYR A 6 -3.69 23.26 -7.03
C TYR A 6 -2.85 22.75 -5.83
N ASP A 7 -3.18 23.17 -4.62
CA ASP A 7 -2.48 22.76 -3.40
C ASP A 7 -2.79 21.29 -3.07
N ASN A 8 -4.04 20.85 -3.30
CA ASN A 8 -4.43 19.45 -3.15
C ASN A 8 -3.71 18.55 -4.15
N GLU A 9 -3.68 18.91 -5.44
CA GLU A 9 -2.94 18.16 -6.46
C GLU A 9 -1.42 18.15 -6.21
N ALA A 10 -0.87 19.23 -5.63
CA ALA A 10 0.54 19.28 -5.24
C ALA A 10 0.83 18.42 -4.01
N ALA A 11 -0.06 18.39 -3.02
CA ALA A 11 0.04 17.52 -1.86
C ALA A 11 -0.07 16.04 -2.26
N HIS A 12 -1.04 15.71 -3.12
CA HIS A 12 -1.24 14.37 -3.68
C HIS A 12 0.03 13.89 -4.40
N ARG A 13 0.56 14.69 -5.34
CA ARG A 13 1.83 14.40 -6.03
C ARG A 13 3.03 14.26 -5.10
N ARG A 14 3.10 15.03 -4.01
CA ARG A 14 4.20 14.91 -3.03
C ARG A 14 4.13 13.60 -2.27
N ILE A 15 2.94 13.15 -1.87
CA ILE A 15 2.81 11.89 -1.13
C ILE A 15 3.03 10.71 -2.08
N GLU A 16 2.47 10.74 -3.30
CA GLU A 16 2.76 9.75 -4.35
C GLU A 16 4.26 9.68 -4.68
N HIS A 17 4.94 10.81 -4.81
CA HIS A 17 6.39 10.81 -5.02
C HIS A 17 7.17 10.31 -3.79
N SER A 18 6.63 10.54 -2.59
CA SER A 18 7.25 10.07 -1.34
C SER A 18 7.14 8.55 -1.18
N TYR A 19 6.04 7.97 -1.67
CA TYR A 19 5.80 6.53 -1.66
C TYR A 19 5.69 6.04 -3.10
N ALA A 20 6.77 5.48 -3.63
CA ALA A 20 6.75 4.76 -4.90
C ALA A 20 5.77 3.55 -4.83
N LEU A 21 4.47 3.76 -5.03
CA LEU A 21 3.41 2.77 -4.73
C LEU A 21 3.43 1.54 -5.64
N ASP A 22 4.11 1.64 -6.79
CA ASP A 22 4.47 0.51 -7.66
C ASP A 22 5.57 -0.39 -7.07
N ASN A 23 6.19 0.02 -5.96
CA ASN A 23 7.26 -0.73 -5.29
C ASN A 23 6.75 -1.40 -4.00
N PRO A 24 6.92 -2.73 -3.85
CA PRO A 24 6.53 -3.46 -2.65
C PRO A 24 7.14 -2.93 -1.35
N LYS A 25 8.36 -2.37 -1.41
CA LYS A 25 9.00 -1.77 -0.22
C LYS A 25 8.27 -0.51 0.25
N SER A 26 7.80 0.30 -0.68
CA SER A 26 7.03 1.51 -0.36
C SER A 26 5.65 1.16 0.17
N ILE A 27 5.03 0.09 -0.34
CA ILE A 27 3.78 -0.43 0.21
C ILE A 27 3.99 -0.92 1.65
N ASP A 28 5.04 -1.68 1.95
CA ASP A 28 5.34 -2.07 3.35
C ASP A 28 5.54 -0.85 4.25
N LEU A 29 6.21 0.19 3.75
CA LEU A 29 6.41 1.45 4.48
C LEU A 29 5.09 2.17 4.73
N LEU A 30 4.25 2.30 3.70
CA LEU A 30 2.92 2.93 3.79
C LEU A 30 2.04 2.18 4.80
N LEU A 31 2.03 0.85 4.75
CA LEU A 31 1.27 0.02 5.68
C LEU A 31 1.73 0.21 7.14
N ARG A 32 3.03 0.39 7.39
CA ARG A 32 3.54 0.72 8.73
C ARG A 32 3.17 2.13 9.18
N HIS A 33 2.99 3.05 8.23
CA HIS A 33 2.60 4.44 8.50
C HIS A 33 1.08 4.66 8.52
N LEU A 34 0.27 3.60 8.48
CA LEU A 34 -1.19 3.71 8.55
C LEU A 34 -1.69 4.59 9.70
N PRO A 35 -1.21 4.46 10.96
CA PRO A 35 -1.67 5.32 12.05
C PRO A 35 -1.40 6.80 11.79
N TYR A 36 -0.21 7.12 11.25
CA TYR A 36 0.17 8.48 10.90
C TYR A 36 -0.69 9.04 9.75
N MET A 37 -0.98 8.23 8.73
CA MET A 37 -1.86 8.66 7.62
C MET A 37 -3.30 8.87 8.09
N GLN A 38 -3.79 8.02 9.00
CA GLN A 38 -5.10 8.20 9.61
C GLN A 38 -5.17 9.51 10.40
N GLU A 39 -4.16 9.82 11.21
CA GLU A 39 -4.06 11.09 11.93
C GLU A 39 -4.09 12.29 10.98
N ARG A 40 -3.31 12.25 9.89
CA ARG A 40 -3.33 13.30 8.86
C ARG A 40 -4.72 13.48 8.25
N ARG A 41 -5.41 12.38 7.89
CA ARG A 41 -6.79 12.42 7.41
C ARG A 41 -7.72 13.09 8.41
N PHE A 42 -7.63 12.74 9.70
CA PHE A 42 -8.45 13.36 10.74
C PHE A 42 -8.18 14.86 10.90
N ASN A 43 -6.95 15.30 10.61
CA ASN A 43 -6.56 16.71 10.59
C ASN A 43 -6.94 17.45 9.30
N GLY A 44 -7.71 16.83 8.40
CA GLY A 44 -8.22 17.45 7.17
C GLY A 44 -7.28 17.35 5.98
N ASP A 45 -6.29 16.46 6.03
CA ASP A 45 -5.42 16.19 4.88
C ASP A 45 -6.14 15.29 3.86
N TYR A 46 -6.69 15.92 2.82
CA TYR A 46 -7.39 15.21 1.75
C TYR A 46 -6.47 14.29 0.96
N ALA A 47 -5.19 14.63 0.78
CA ALA A 47 -4.25 13.77 0.06
C ALA A 47 -3.95 12.48 0.85
N ALA A 48 -3.88 12.56 2.19
CA ALA A 48 -3.80 11.36 3.03
C ALA A 48 -5.09 10.53 2.97
N SER A 49 -6.24 11.19 2.81
CA SER A 49 -7.53 10.51 2.67
C SER A 49 -7.63 9.72 1.37
N ASP A 50 -7.26 10.34 0.25
CA ASP A 50 -7.27 9.71 -1.07
C ASP A 50 -6.40 8.44 -1.07
N ILE A 51 -5.16 8.55 -0.57
CA ILE A 51 -4.22 7.42 -0.53
C ILE A 51 -4.72 6.28 0.35
N LEU A 52 -5.40 6.57 1.47
CA LEU A 52 -5.98 5.53 2.30
C LEU A 52 -7.14 4.81 1.59
N ILE A 53 -7.98 5.55 0.86
CA ILE A 53 -9.09 4.99 0.06
C ILE A 53 -8.54 4.13 -1.09
N ASP A 54 -7.50 4.61 -1.76
CA ASP A 54 -6.88 3.90 -2.86
C ASP A 54 -6.14 2.65 -2.38
N LEU A 55 -5.47 2.72 -1.22
CA LEU A 55 -4.86 1.56 -0.58
C LEU A 55 -5.90 0.51 -0.19
N GLU A 56 -7.04 0.91 0.39
CA GLU A 56 -8.13 0.00 0.72
C GLU A 56 -8.66 -0.69 -0.55
N THR A 57 -8.87 0.08 -1.61
CA THR A 57 -9.30 -0.44 -2.91
C THR A 57 -8.25 -1.38 -3.52
N ALA A 58 -6.96 -1.05 -3.40
CA ALA A 58 -5.86 -1.88 -3.89
C ALA A 58 -5.76 -3.20 -3.11
N VAL A 59 -5.95 -3.17 -1.78
CA VAL A 59 -6.01 -4.38 -0.95
C VAL A 59 -7.22 -5.25 -1.33
N ALA A 60 -8.37 -4.65 -1.62
CA ALA A 60 -9.57 -5.38 -2.03
C ALA A 60 -9.43 -6.02 -3.42
N LYS A 61 -8.76 -5.34 -4.36
CA LYS A 61 -8.47 -5.86 -5.70
C LYS A 61 -7.25 -6.78 -5.76
N ALA A 62 -6.36 -6.71 -4.77
CA ALA A 62 -5.25 -7.63 -4.67
C ALA A 62 -5.77 -9.04 -4.40
N ASP A 63 -5.28 -10.01 -5.18
CA ASP A 63 -5.62 -11.43 -5.03
C ASP A 63 -4.93 -12.03 -3.79
N LEU A 64 -5.20 -11.48 -2.60
CA LEU A 64 -4.63 -11.96 -1.34
C LEU A 64 -5.31 -13.26 -0.93
N THR A 65 -4.52 -14.22 -0.45
CA THR A 65 -5.10 -15.41 0.21
C THR A 65 -5.62 -15.04 1.58
N ASP A 66 -6.51 -15.85 2.16
CA ASP A 66 -7.03 -15.60 3.51
C ASP A 66 -5.92 -15.51 4.56
N ARG A 67 -4.87 -16.34 4.42
CA ARG A 67 -3.68 -16.25 5.29
C ARG A 67 -2.91 -14.95 5.11
N GLN A 68 -2.81 -14.43 3.90
CA GLN A 68 -2.18 -13.13 3.64
C GLN A 68 -3.02 -11.99 4.24
N ARG A 69 -4.35 -12.05 4.13
CA ARG A 69 -5.27 -11.07 4.77
C ARG A 69 -5.17 -11.11 6.30
N GLN A 70 -5.09 -12.30 6.90
CA GLN A 70 -4.88 -12.45 8.34
C GLN A 70 -3.54 -11.82 8.77
N VAL A 71 -2.45 -12.07 8.05
CA VAL A 71 -1.15 -11.43 8.35
C VAL A 71 -1.23 -9.91 8.19
N LEU A 72 -1.89 -9.41 7.14
CA LEU A 72 -2.11 -7.98 6.92
C LEU A 72 -2.80 -7.34 8.14
N GLN A 73 -3.92 -7.94 8.57
CA GLN A 73 -4.70 -7.49 9.71
C GLN A 73 -3.87 -7.46 11.00
N LEU A 74 -3.32 -8.60 11.38
CA LEU A 74 -2.63 -8.74 12.67
C LEU A 74 -1.36 -7.88 12.74
N VAL A 75 -0.60 -7.77 11.66
CA VAL A 75 0.68 -7.03 11.66
C VAL A 75 0.47 -5.52 11.58
N TYR A 76 -0.38 -5.04 10.67
CA TYR A 76 -0.43 -3.61 10.35
C TYR A 76 -1.62 -2.87 10.97
N PHE A 77 -2.72 -3.55 11.24
CA PHE A 77 -3.89 -2.95 11.89
C PHE A 77 -3.92 -3.18 13.39
N GLU A 78 -3.44 -4.34 13.87
CA GLU A 78 -3.38 -4.68 15.29
C GLU A 78 -1.98 -4.50 15.90
N ASP A 79 -0.99 -4.10 15.10
CA ASP A 79 0.41 -3.87 15.50
C ASP A 79 1.04 -5.05 16.26
N MET A 80 0.62 -6.28 15.94
CA MET A 80 1.17 -7.47 16.58
C MET A 80 2.58 -7.73 16.09
N LYS A 81 3.47 -8.10 17.03
CA LYS A 81 4.82 -8.53 16.68
C LYS A 81 4.77 -9.82 15.87
N GLN A 82 5.68 -9.93 14.90
CA GLN A 82 5.77 -11.08 13.99
C GLN A 82 5.74 -12.45 14.69
N ARG A 83 6.42 -12.58 15.84
CA ARG A 83 6.45 -13.82 16.63
C ARG A 83 5.06 -14.18 17.18
N ASP A 84 4.29 -13.19 17.60
CA ASP A 84 2.97 -13.36 18.21
C ASP A 84 1.94 -13.68 17.12
N VAL A 85 2.08 -13.07 15.94
CA VAL A 85 1.32 -13.44 14.73
C VAL A 85 1.59 -14.89 14.31
N ALA A 86 2.86 -15.31 14.33
CA ALA A 86 3.22 -16.69 13.99
C ALA A 86 2.55 -17.70 14.92
N ILE A 87 2.57 -17.43 16.24
CA ILE A 87 1.89 -18.23 17.25
C ILE A 87 0.37 -18.23 17.02
N SER A 88 -0.23 -17.06 16.85
CA SER A 88 -1.68 -16.88 16.65
C SER A 88 -2.20 -17.66 15.43
N LEU A 89 -1.43 -17.66 14.33
CA LEU A 89 -1.82 -18.32 13.10
C LEU A 89 -1.36 -19.79 12.99
N GLY A 90 -0.58 -20.29 13.95
CA GLY A 90 -0.01 -21.64 13.92
C GLY A 90 1.00 -21.86 12.79
N ILE A 91 1.76 -20.81 12.43
CA ILE A 91 2.77 -20.84 11.36
C ILE A 91 4.15 -20.43 11.89
N THR A 92 5.19 -20.55 11.06
CA THR A 92 6.54 -20.12 11.45
C THR A 92 6.73 -18.61 11.26
N ALA A 93 7.62 -18.00 12.04
CA ALA A 93 7.98 -16.60 11.85
C ALA A 93 8.52 -16.30 10.42
N PRO A 94 9.37 -17.15 9.81
CA PRO A 94 9.73 -17.01 8.39
C PRO A 94 8.52 -17.00 7.44
N THR A 95 7.49 -17.81 7.70
CA THR A 95 6.24 -17.81 6.93
C THR A 95 5.51 -16.47 7.02
N VAL A 96 5.46 -15.85 8.20
CA VAL A 96 4.89 -14.49 8.36
C VAL A 96 5.66 -13.48 7.50
N ASN A 97 6.99 -13.52 7.50
CA ASN A 97 7.82 -12.63 6.66
C ASN A 97 7.62 -12.88 5.17
N LEU A 98 7.43 -14.14 4.77
CA LEU A 98 7.06 -14.45 3.39
C LEU A 98 5.71 -13.82 3.03
N TYR A 99 4.69 -13.97 3.87
CA TYR A 99 3.38 -13.39 3.62
C TYR A 99 3.39 -11.86 3.59
N LYS A 100 4.13 -11.19 4.47
CA LYS A 100 4.33 -9.73 4.41
C LYS A 100 4.92 -9.27 3.08
N ARG A 101 5.92 -9.98 2.55
CA ARG A 101 6.49 -9.66 1.24
C ARG A 101 5.50 -9.91 0.09
N LEU A 102 4.82 -11.05 0.11
CA LEU A 102 3.88 -11.42 -0.96
C LEU A 102 2.68 -10.49 -1.02
N LEU A 103 2.11 -10.11 0.13
CA LEU A 103 0.98 -9.17 0.14
C LEU A 103 1.40 -7.78 -0.37
N ALA A 104 2.58 -7.30 0.02
CA ALA A 104 3.09 -6.01 -0.46
C ALA A 104 3.34 -6.02 -1.97
N GLN A 105 3.84 -7.14 -2.51
CA GLN A 105 3.99 -7.34 -3.96
C GLN A 105 2.66 -7.32 -4.69
N LYS A 106 1.65 -8.01 -4.17
CA LYS A 106 0.32 -8.07 -4.79
C LYS A 106 -0.39 -6.72 -4.78
N ILE A 107 -0.28 -5.97 -3.68
CA ILE A 107 -0.84 -4.61 -3.58
C ILE A 107 -0.10 -3.66 -4.53
N ALA A 108 1.23 -3.70 -4.56
CA ALA A 108 2.03 -2.87 -5.47
C ALA A 108 1.69 -3.14 -6.94
N ALA A 109 1.42 -4.39 -7.32
CA ALA A 109 1.02 -4.74 -8.68
C ALA A 109 -0.34 -4.13 -9.09
N VAL A 110 -1.24 -3.85 -8.13
CA VAL A 110 -2.49 -3.14 -8.42
C VAL A 110 -2.21 -1.68 -8.75
N PHE A 111 -1.38 -0.99 -7.95
CA PHE A 111 -0.96 0.38 -8.22
C PHE A 111 -0.17 0.49 -9.53
N GLU A 112 0.72 -0.47 -9.81
CA GLU A 112 1.42 -0.57 -11.09
C GLU A 112 0.43 -0.64 -12.25
N ARG A 113 -0.60 -1.49 -12.14
CA ARG A 113 -1.64 -1.62 -13.17
C ARG A 113 -2.43 -0.33 -13.36
N TRP A 114 -2.84 0.34 -12.29
CA TRP A 114 -3.54 1.64 -12.38
C TRP A 114 -2.68 2.72 -13.05
N ALA A 115 -1.36 2.70 -12.80
CA ALA A 115 -0.43 3.59 -13.49
C ALA A 115 -0.35 3.32 -15.00
N TRP A 116 -0.44 2.06 -15.42
CA TRP A 116 -0.51 1.70 -16.85
C TRP A 116 -1.84 2.09 -17.51
N GLU A 117 -2.94 2.13 -16.73
CA GLU A 117 -4.29 2.47 -17.20
C GLU A 117 -4.59 3.99 -17.17
N ASP A 118 -3.58 4.83 -16.87
CA ASP A 118 -3.68 6.29 -16.75
C ASP A 118 -4.70 6.77 -15.69
N GLU A 119 -4.92 5.97 -14.64
CA GLU A 119 -5.83 6.31 -13.51
C GLU A 119 -5.20 7.31 -12.51
N GLY A 120 -4.20 8.11 -12.94
CA GLY A 120 -3.59 9.17 -12.13
C GLY A 120 -2.27 8.79 -11.44
N TYR A 121 -1.90 7.50 -11.42
CA TYR A 121 -0.65 7.03 -10.82
C TYR A 121 0.53 7.05 -11.81
N LYS A 122 1.74 7.34 -11.31
CA LYS A 122 2.97 7.30 -12.12
C LYS A 122 3.90 6.20 -11.63
N LEU A 123 4.38 5.38 -12.57
CA LEU A 123 5.44 4.40 -12.31
C LEU A 123 6.70 5.14 -11.84
N THR A 124 7.25 4.72 -10.71
CA THR A 124 8.51 5.27 -10.20
C THR A 124 9.71 4.53 -10.77
N VAL A 125 9.50 3.31 -11.29
CA VAL A 125 10.50 2.58 -12.07
C VAL A 125 9.85 2.14 -13.39
N VAL A 126 10.22 2.81 -14.49
CA VAL A 126 9.99 2.24 -15.83
C VAL A 126 10.93 1.05 -15.96
N ASN A 127 10.50 -0.15 -15.57
CA ASN A 127 11.21 -1.35 -16.00
C ASN A 127 10.77 -1.63 -17.44
N THR A 128 11.56 -1.17 -18.39
CA THR A 128 11.33 -1.19 -19.84
C THR A 128 11.29 -2.60 -20.46
N GLU A 129 10.97 -3.63 -19.69
CA GLU A 129 11.00 -5.04 -20.12
C GLU A 129 9.86 -5.87 -19.51
N ARG A 130 8.60 -5.52 -19.80
CA ARG A 130 7.60 -6.56 -20.03
C ARG A 130 7.49 -6.77 -21.52
N LYS A 131 8.25 -7.73 -22.05
CA LYS A 131 7.93 -8.33 -23.35
C LYS A 131 6.49 -8.79 -23.28
N ALA A 132 5.67 -8.26 -24.19
CA ALA A 132 4.35 -8.77 -24.46
C ALA A 132 4.44 -10.29 -24.63
N VAL A 133 3.85 -11.03 -23.69
CA VAL A 133 3.53 -12.44 -23.92
C VAL A 133 2.18 -12.39 -24.62
N VAL A 134 2.24 -12.56 -25.94
CA VAL A 134 1.10 -12.85 -26.83
C VAL A 134 0.54 -14.22 -26.49
#